data_AF-C7ZI89-F1
#
_entry.id   AF-C7ZI89-F1
#
_cell.length_a   1.000
_cell.length_b   1.000
_cell.length_c   1.000
_cell.angle_alpha   90.00
_cell.angle_beta   90.00
_cell.angle_gamma   90.00
#
_symmetry.space_group_name_H-M   'P 1'
#
loop_
_entity.id
_entity.type
_entity.pdbx_description
1 polymer ?
#
loop_
_entity_poly.entity_id
_entity_poly.type
_entity_poly.pdbx_seq_one_letter_code
_entity_poly.pdbx_strand_id
1 'polypeptide(L)' 'PNHDCRPGHGKEILQYQKRQPGKVIKNGIKLRILCVGDSITAGFGDTDENGYRQQLRKDLSSK' A
#
# COMPACT_ATOMS: atom_id res chain seq x y z
N PRO A 1 -30.46 -8.08 -16.95
CA PRO A 1 -29.20 -7.35 -17.18
C PRO A 1 -28.15 -7.87 -16.18
N ASN A 2 -27.38 -8.87 -16.62
CA ASN A 2 -26.43 -9.58 -15.77
C ASN A 2 -25.06 -8.94 -15.98
N HIS A 3 -24.53 -8.28 -14.96
CA HIS A 3 -23.14 -7.85 -14.92
C HIS A 3 -22.29 -9.07 -14.56
N ASP A 4 -21.94 -9.86 -15.58
CA ASP A 4 -21.01 -10.97 -15.42
C ASP A 4 -19.60 -10.41 -15.16
N CYS A 5 -19.18 -10.43 -13.90
CA CYS A 5 -17.78 -10.26 -13.54
C CYS A 5 -16.99 -11.40 -14.18
N ARG A 6 -16.15 -11.08 -15.17
CA ARG A 6 -15.26 -12.07 -15.80
C ARG A 6 -14.38 -12.74 -14.73
N PRO A 7 -14.20 -14.07 -14.76
CA PRO A 7 -13.24 -14.72 -13.89
C PRO A 7 -11.84 -14.28 -14.33
N GLY A 8 -11.19 -13.44 -13.53
CA GLY A 8 -9.79 -13.07 -13.72
C GLY A 8 -8.93 -14.31 -13.62
N HIS A 9 -8.36 -14.75 -14.74
CA HIS A 9 -7.39 -15.83 -14.77
C HIS A 9 -6.21 -15.50 -13.85
N GLY A 10 -5.91 -16.45 -12.94
CA GLY A 10 -4.66 -16.69 -12.22
C GLY A 10 -3.64 -15.57 -12.09
N LYS A 11 -3.52 -15.06 -10.85
CA LYS A 11 -2.40 -14.34 -10.23
C LYS A 11 -1.19 -14.06 -11.14
N GLU A 12 -1.27 -13.00 -11.94
CA GLU A 12 -0.06 -12.37 -12.46
C GLU A 12 0.66 -11.72 -11.27
N ILE A 13 1.69 -12.39 -10.74
CA ILE A 13 2.47 -11.86 -9.63
C ILE A 13 3.28 -10.67 -10.16
N LEU A 14 2.82 -9.46 -9.87
CA LEU A 14 3.54 -8.22 -10.18
C LEU A 14 4.89 -8.24 -9.44
N GLN A 15 5.98 -8.45 -10.18
CA GLN A 15 7.33 -8.45 -9.64
C GLN A 15 7.86 -7.02 -9.53
N TYR A 16 7.72 -6.40 -8.35
CA TYR A 16 8.21 -5.04 -8.08
C TYR A 16 9.73 -4.95 -7.83
N GLN A 17 10.41 -6.10 -7.73
CA GLN A 17 11.81 -6.21 -7.30
C GLN A 17 12.84 -5.75 -8.34
N LYS A 18 12.44 -5.45 -9.58
CA LYS A 18 13.36 -5.07 -10.67
C LYS A 18 13.61 -3.56 -10.82
N ARG A 19 13.12 -2.72 -9.90
CA ARG A 19 13.34 -1.27 -9.97
C ARG A 19 14.63 -0.89 -9.25
N GLN A 20 15.41 -0.02 -9.88
CA GLN A 20 16.56 0.60 -9.21
C GLN A 20 16.08 1.37 -7.96
N PRO A 21 16.86 1.38 -6.87
CA PRO A 21 16.52 2.15 -5.68
C PRO A 21 16.28 3.63 -6.00
N GLY A 22 15.30 4.23 -5.34
CA GLY A 22 15.06 5.67 -5.42
C GLY A 22 16.15 6.49 -4.74
N LYS A 23 16.02 7.82 -4.81
CA LYS A 23 16.94 8.75 -4.13
C LYS A 23 16.78 8.64 -2.62
N VAL A 24 17.89 8.45 -1.91
CA VAL A 24 17.92 8.43 -0.44
C VAL A 24 17.46 9.78 0.12
N ILE A 25 16.55 9.73 1.10
CA ILE A 25 16.06 10.92 1.80
C ILE A 25 17.00 11.24 2.95
N LYS A 26 17.39 12.52 3.06
CA LYS A 26 18.27 12.99 4.15
C LYS A 26 17.61 12.82 5.52
N ASN A 27 18.45 12.66 6.54
CA ASN A 27 17.97 12.63 7.92
C ASN A 27 17.32 13.96 8.34
N GLY A 28 16.33 13.89 9.24
CA GLY A 28 15.60 15.06 9.74
C GLY A 28 14.51 15.61 8.82
N ILE A 29 14.37 15.11 7.58
CA ILE A 29 13.30 15.55 6.69
C ILE A 29 11.94 15.01 7.15
N LYS A 30 10.97 15.90 7.36
CA LYS A 30 9.59 15.54 7.66
C LYS A 30 8.89 15.05 6.39
N LEU A 31 8.51 13.77 6.38
CA LEU A 31 7.70 13.19 5.32
C LEU A 31 6.21 13.39 5.60
N ARG A 32 5.45 13.79 4.59
CA ARG A 32 3.98 13.82 4.61
C ARG A 32 3.47 12.74 3.67
N ILE A 33 2.69 11.80 4.20
CA ILE A 33 2.16 10.67 3.47
C ILE A 33 0.64 10.81 3.46
N LEU A 34 0.05 10.88 2.27
CA LEU A 34 -1.39 10.89 2.09
C LEU A 34 -1.80 9.56 1.47
N CYS A 35 -2.45 8.71 2.25
CA CYS A 35 -3.02 7.46 1.74
C CYS A 35 -4.42 7.74 1.21
N VAL A 36 -4.65 7.49 -0.08
CA VAL A 36 -5.96 7.64 -0.73
C VAL A 36 -6.30 6.32 -1.39
N GLY A 37 -7.47 5.78 -1.08
CA GLY A 37 -7.92 4.52 -1.63
C GLY A 37 -9.26 4.11 -1.03
N ASP A 38 -9.62 2.86 -1.30
CA ASP A 38 -10.89 2.25 -0.92
C ASP A 38 -10.81 1.56 0.46
N SER A 39 -11.68 0.56 0.64
CA SER A 39 -11.84 -0.22 1.87
C SER A 39 -10.52 -0.86 2.36
N ILE A 40 -9.60 -1.24 1.47
CA ILE A 40 -8.30 -1.81 1.88
C ILE A 40 -7.43 -0.72 2.53
N THR A 41 -7.45 0.49 1.97
CA THR A 41 -6.73 1.62 2.56
C THR A 41 -7.35 2.06 3.87
N ALA A 42 -8.68 1.98 3.97
CA ALA A 42 -9.38 2.25 5.21
C ALA A 42 -9.07 1.21 6.30
N GLY A 43 -8.91 -0.07 5.94
CA GLY A 43 -8.73 -1.17 6.90
C GLY A 43 -10.01 -1.98 7.14
N PHE A 44 -10.84 -2.13 6.13
CA PHE A 44 -12.09 -2.89 6.25
C PHE A 44 -11.80 -4.36 6.58
N GLY A 45 -12.27 -4.81 7.74
CA GLY A 45 -12.00 -6.16 8.27
C GLY A 45 -10.81 -6.23 9.22
N ASP A 46 -10.04 -5.15 9.38
CA ASP A 46 -9.02 -5.06 10.42
C ASP A 46 -9.67 -4.75 11.76
N THR A 47 -9.11 -5.31 12.84
CA THR A 47 -9.58 -5.05 14.21
C THR A 47 -9.41 -3.58 14.62
N ASP A 48 -8.49 -2.85 14.01
CA ASP A 48 -8.15 -1.46 14.36
C ASP A 48 -8.53 -0.43 13.29
N GLU A 49 -9.17 -0.88 12.19
CA GLU A 49 -9.59 -0.06 11.05
C GLU A 49 -8.49 0.89 10.55
N ASN A 50 -7.23 0.45 10.58
CA ASN A 50 -6.10 1.26 10.10
C ASN A 50 -5.56 0.82 8.74
N GLY A 51 -5.94 -0.36 8.24
CA GLY A 51 -5.36 -0.87 7.01
C GLY A 51 -3.86 -1.03 7.14
N TYR A 52 -3.18 -0.99 6.01
CA TYR A 52 -1.72 -0.98 5.97
C TYR A 52 -1.10 0.35 6.47
N ARG A 53 -1.89 1.41 6.73
CA ARG A 53 -1.39 2.76 6.98
C ARG A 53 -0.50 2.83 8.22
N GLN A 54 -0.84 2.06 9.27
CA GLN A 54 -0.07 2.04 10.50
C GLN A 54 1.31 1.40 10.29
N GLN A 55 1.37 0.26 9.60
CA GLN A 55 2.63 -0.41 9.29
C GLN A 55 3.50 0.44 8.35
N LEU A 56 2.91 1.03 7.32
CA LEU A 56 3.60 1.95 6.41
C LEU A 56 4.27 3.10 7.18
N ARG A 57 3.56 3.68 8.16
CA ARG A 57 4.14 4.72 9.01
C ARG A 57 5.32 4.19 9.84
N LYS A 58 5.21 2.99 10.42
CA LYS A 58 6.28 2.37 11.20
C LYS A 58 7.53 2.15 10.34
N ASP A 59 7.37 1.53 9.18
CA ASP A 59 8.47 1.20 8.26
C ASP A 59 9.22 2.45 7.78
N LEU A 60 8.50 3.55 7.56
CA LEU A 60 9.09 4.83 7.12
C LEU A 60 9.60 5.69 8.29
N SER A 61 9.24 5.35 9.52
CA SER A 61 9.72 6.04 10.74
C SER A 61 10.91 5.33 11.38
N SER A 62 11.03 4.01 11.19
CA SER A 62 12.18 3.25 11.65
C SER A 62 13.42 3.63 10.85
N LYS A 63 14.41 4.15 11.56
CA LYS A 63 15.78 4.35 11.13
C LYS A 63 16.70 3.50 11.96
#